data_AF-A0A2P8DAG1-F1
#
_entry.id   AF-A0A2P8DAG1-F1
#
_cell.length_a   1.000
_cell.length_b   1.000
_cell.length_c   1.000
_cell.angle_alpha   90.00
_cell.angle_beta   90.00
_cell.angle_gamma   90.00
#
_symmetry.space_group_name_H-M   'P 1'
#
loop_
_entity.id
_entity.type
_entity.pdbx_description
1 polymer ?
#
loop_
_entity_poly.entity_id
_entity_poly.type
_entity_poly.pdbx_seq_one_letter_code
_entity_poly.pdbx_strand_id
1 'polypeptide(L)'
;MKKILLLTTLLFLACCNDMQARSGLQRFYANHNGDDNVVSVKLPKLLLRFIPKDDEASSVLRHLKSLKVFQIEALNGRRRAVVSELEDALAQDSYESLLQVKDKGERVNIYINQDGDRIHDLLIMIDSDRELVVVQARTKITFDQLTRMLNDYQSDKKGSGLARVISFKG
;
A
#
# COMPACT_ATOMS: atom_id res chain seq x y z
N MET A 1 44.36 17.17 8.97
CA MET A 1 43.81 17.75 7.73
C MET A 1 43.29 16.68 6.75
N LYS A 2 44.06 15.64 6.40
CA LYS A 2 43.61 14.57 5.47
C LYS A 2 42.34 13.81 5.93
N LYS A 3 42.18 13.57 7.24
CA LYS A 3 41.01 12.85 7.80
C LYS A 3 39.72 13.68 7.79
N ILE A 4 39.83 15.01 7.91
CA ILE A 4 38.68 15.93 7.90
C ILE A 4 38.15 16.09 6.47
N LEU A 5 39.06 16.21 5.49
CA LEU A 5 38.71 16.23 4.07
C LEU A 5 37.96 14.96 3.64
N LEU A 6 38.40 13.80 4.13
CA LEU A 6 37.81 12.49 3.82
C LEU A 6 36.40 12.32 4.42
N LEU A 7 36.16 12.88 5.61
CA LEU A 7 34.84 12.86 6.28
C LEU A 7 33.82 13.74 5.54
N THR A 8 34.23 14.92 5.08
CA THR A 8 33.37 15.82 4.30
C THR A 8 33.02 15.25 2.92
N THR A 9 33.94 14.53 2.27
CA THR A 9 33.67 13.86 0.98
C THR A 9 32.67 12.70 1.15
N LEU A 10 32.76 11.94 2.24
CA LEU A 10 31.83 10.84 2.53
C LEU A 10 30.41 11.35 2.83
N LEU A 11 30.28 12.50 3.48
CA LEU A 11 28.99 13.15 3.78
C LEU A 11 28.33 13.72 2.50
N PHE A 12 29.11 14.26 1.57
CA PHE A 12 28.62 14.75 0.28
C PHE A 12 28.13 13.61 -0.64
N LEU A 13 28.83 12.47 -0.65
CA LEU A 13 28.39 11.28 -1.41
C LEU A 13 27.10 10.65 -0.84
N ALA A 14 26.78 10.85 0.44
CA ALA A 14 25.53 10.39 1.02
C ALA A 14 24.31 11.19 0.49
N CYS A 15 24.46 12.51 0.27
CA CYS A 15 23.36 13.38 -0.19
C CYS A 15 22.96 13.19 -1.67
N CYS A 16 23.82 12.62 -2.52
CA CYS A 16 23.47 12.39 -3.93
C CYS A 16 22.60 11.15 -4.17
N ASN A 17 22.40 10.30 -3.15
CA ASN A 17 21.59 9.09 -3.28
C ASN A 17 20.08 9.31 -3.07
N ASP A 18 19.66 10.47 -2.55
CA ASP A 18 18.24 10.80 -2.34
C ASP A 18 17.54 11.29 -3.61
N MET A 19 18.30 11.44 -4.71
CA MET A 19 17.78 11.76 -6.04
C MET A 19 17.51 10.51 -6.89
N GLN A 20 17.60 9.32 -6.30
CA GLN A 20 17.08 8.10 -6.91
C GLN A 20 15.57 8.25 -7.06
N ALA A 21 15.11 8.19 -8.31
CA ALA A 21 13.74 8.46 -8.73
C ALA A 21 12.72 7.92 -7.70
N ARG A 22 12.01 8.84 -7.02
CA ARG A 22 10.86 8.47 -6.18
C ARG A 22 9.92 7.61 -7.04
N SER A 23 9.39 6.55 -6.46
CA SER A 23 8.38 5.72 -7.13
C SER A 23 7.17 6.59 -7.51
N GLY A 24 6.38 6.18 -8.51
CA GLY A 24 5.16 6.88 -8.91
C GLY A 24 4.25 7.13 -7.72
N LEU A 25 4.03 6.10 -6.90
CA LEU A 25 3.19 6.17 -5.71
C LEU A 25 3.78 7.09 -4.63
N GLN A 26 5.11 7.12 -4.48
CA GLN A 26 5.75 8.06 -3.55
C GLN A 26 5.61 9.51 -4.02
N ARG A 27 5.65 9.77 -5.33
CA ARG A 27 5.36 11.10 -5.89
C ARG A 27 3.91 11.50 -5.65
N PHE A 28 2.96 10.62 -5.95
CA PHE A 28 1.54 10.84 -5.66
C PHE A 28 1.33 11.29 -4.21
N TYR A 29 1.86 10.52 -3.24
CA TYR A 29 1.75 10.93 -1.84
C TYR A 29 2.42 12.26 -1.53
N ALA A 30 3.56 12.57 -2.13
CA ALA A 30 4.26 13.83 -1.88
C ALA A 30 3.51 15.03 -2.46
N ASN A 31 2.82 14.86 -3.59
CA ASN A 31 2.07 15.92 -4.27
C ASN A 31 0.82 16.35 -3.49
N HIS A 32 0.21 15.42 -2.76
CA HIS A 32 -1.01 15.67 -1.97
C HIS A 32 -0.73 15.79 -0.47
N ASN A 33 0.50 15.48 -0.01
CA ASN A 33 0.89 15.69 1.38
C ASN A 33 0.96 17.18 1.70
N GLY A 34 0.18 17.62 2.70
CA GLY A 34 0.16 19.01 3.15
C GLY A 34 -1.10 19.77 2.74
N ASP A 35 -1.95 19.17 1.91
CA ASP A 35 -3.30 19.66 1.69
C ASP A 35 -4.15 19.49 2.97
N ASP A 36 -4.96 20.50 3.30
CA ASP A 36 -5.76 20.53 4.55
C ASP A 36 -6.79 19.38 4.66
N ASN A 37 -7.18 18.79 3.52
CA ASN A 37 -8.13 17.68 3.41
C ASN A 37 -7.45 16.31 3.35
N VAL A 38 -6.15 16.22 3.69
CA VAL A 38 -5.37 14.99 3.59
C VAL A 38 -4.90 14.50 4.96
N VAL A 39 -5.20 13.23 5.24
CA VAL A 39 -4.68 12.50 6.39
C VAL A 39 -3.69 11.45 5.90
N SER A 40 -2.43 11.55 6.33
CA SER A 40 -1.41 10.54 6.04
C SER A 40 -0.76 10.01 7.31
N VAL A 41 -0.89 8.70 7.53
CA VAL A 41 -0.28 7.99 8.65
C VAL A 41 0.58 6.86 8.11
N LYS A 42 1.86 6.81 8.51
CA LYS A 42 2.77 5.71 8.19
C LYS A 42 3.23 5.03 9.47
N LEU A 43 2.90 3.76 9.61
CA LEU A 43 3.32 2.88 10.69
C LEU A 43 4.48 2.00 10.21
N PRO A 44 5.73 2.28 10.61
CA PRO A 44 6.84 1.36 10.38
C PRO A 44 6.67 0.09 11.22
N LYS A 45 7.37 -0.98 10.84
CA LYS A 45 7.36 -2.27 11.56
C LYS A 45 7.50 -2.15 13.08
N LEU A 46 8.31 -1.21 13.56
CA LEU A 46 8.51 -0.99 14.99
C LEU A 46 7.20 -0.61 15.69
N LEU A 47 6.41 0.29 15.08
CA LEU A 47 5.13 0.74 15.64
C LEU A 47 4.04 -0.33 15.53
N LEU A 48 4.05 -1.13 14.46
CA LEU A 48 3.11 -2.25 14.29
C LEU A 48 3.18 -3.28 15.43
N ARG A 49 4.29 -3.35 16.17
CA ARG A 49 4.45 -4.27 17.32
C ARG A 49 3.65 -3.85 18.55
N PHE A 50 3.23 -2.58 18.63
CA PHE A 50 2.45 -2.04 19.74
C PHE A 50 0.94 -2.10 19.50
N ILE A 51 0.51 -2.47 18.28
CA ILE A 51 -0.91 -2.73 18.01
C ILE A 51 -1.32 -3.95 18.82
N PRO A 52 -2.39 -3.86 19.65
CA PRO A 52 -2.92 -5.00 20.38
C PRO A 52 -3.18 -6.15 19.43
N LYS A 53 -2.66 -7.31 19.80
CA LYS A 53 -2.72 -8.51 18.99
C LYS A 53 -3.77 -9.42 19.59
N ASP A 54 -4.87 -9.62 18.88
CA ASP A 54 -5.62 -10.87 18.99
C ASP A 54 -4.81 -11.99 18.27
N ASP A 55 -5.23 -13.24 18.44
CA ASP A 55 -4.53 -14.40 17.88
C ASP A 55 -4.49 -14.36 16.34
N GLU A 56 -5.48 -13.71 15.71
CA GLU A 56 -5.67 -13.64 14.26
C GLU A 56 -4.83 -12.52 13.61
N ALA A 57 -4.94 -11.28 14.09
CA ALA A 57 -4.17 -10.12 13.65
C ALA A 57 -2.67 -10.31 13.88
N SER A 58 -2.30 -11.10 14.90
CA SER A 58 -0.92 -11.51 15.14
C SER A 58 -0.25 -12.14 13.91
N SER A 59 -0.98 -12.94 13.15
CA SER A 59 -0.43 -13.69 12.01
C SER A 59 -0.10 -12.78 10.83
N VAL A 60 -1.01 -11.86 10.51
CA VAL A 60 -0.86 -10.88 9.41
C VAL A 60 0.20 -9.83 9.76
N LEU A 61 0.13 -9.26 10.97
CA LEU A 61 1.05 -8.21 11.43
C LEU A 61 2.52 -8.66 11.43
N ARG A 62 2.80 -9.96 11.66
CA ARG A 62 4.18 -10.52 11.61
C ARG A 62 4.82 -10.41 10.22
N HIS A 63 4.01 -10.37 9.17
CA HIS A 63 4.49 -10.33 7.79
C HIS A 63 4.53 -8.91 7.21
N LEU A 64 3.98 -7.92 7.93
CA LEU A 64 4.07 -6.52 7.55
C LEU A 64 5.45 -5.93 7.87
N LYS A 65 5.99 -5.17 6.91
CA LYS A 65 7.15 -4.30 7.05
C LYS A 65 6.74 -2.86 7.38
N SER A 66 5.63 -2.42 6.83
CA SER A 66 5.01 -1.14 7.17
C SER A 66 3.57 -1.10 6.68
N LEU A 67 2.77 -0.26 7.32
CA LEU A 67 1.44 0.10 6.88
C LEU A 67 1.40 1.61 6.65
N LYS A 68 0.80 2.05 5.55
CA LYS A 68 0.49 3.46 5.29
C LYS A 68 -0.99 3.57 5.00
N VAL A 69 -1.64 4.49 5.70
CA VAL A 69 -3.01 4.93 5.42
C VAL A 69 -2.90 6.36 4.89
N PHE A 70 -3.54 6.60 3.75
CA PHE A 70 -3.54 7.87 3.08
C PHE A 70 -4.97 8.15 2.62
N GLN A 71 -5.55 9.23 3.10
CA GLN A 71 -6.94 9.57 2.87
C GLN A 71 -7.01 11.00 2.36
N ILE A 72 -7.77 11.20 1.29
CA ILE A 72 -8.11 12.53 0.76
C ILE A 72 -9.64 12.68 0.86
N GLU A 73 -10.10 13.65 1.63
CA GLU A 73 -11.51 14.01 1.73
C GLU A 73 -11.90 15.09 0.70
N ALA A 74 -13.19 15.28 0.42
CA ALA A 74 -13.71 16.45 -0.30
C ALA A 74 -12.99 16.77 -1.63
N LEU A 75 -12.92 15.80 -2.53
CA LEU A 75 -12.23 15.93 -3.82
C LEU A 75 -12.84 16.97 -4.78
N ASN A 76 -13.97 17.62 -4.45
CA ASN A 76 -14.56 18.82 -5.11
C ASN A 76 -14.42 18.86 -6.66
N GLY A 77 -14.83 17.80 -7.35
CA GLY A 77 -14.78 17.71 -8.82
C GLY A 77 -13.43 17.25 -9.40
N ARG A 78 -12.37 17.19 -8.60
CA ARG A 78 -11.04 16.68 -9.00
C ARG A 78 -10.90 15.15 -8.86
N ARG A 79 -11.93 14.47 -8.34
CA ARG A 79 -11.90 13.01 -8.05
C ARG A 79 -11.32 12.19 -9.20
N ARG A 80 -11.85 12.37 -10.41
CA ARG A 80 -11.39 11.61 -11.60
C ARG A 80 -9.90 11.83 -11.87
N ALA A 81 -9.41 13.06 -11.74
CA ALA A 81 -8.00 13.38 -11.99
C ALA A 81 -7.09 12.76 -10.91
N VAL A 82 -7.48 12.85 -9.63
CA VAL A 82 -6.69 12.29 -8.52
C VAL A 82 -6.67 10.77 -8.55
N VAL A 83 -7.81 10.12 -8.84
CA VAL A 83 -7.87 8.66 -9.00
C VAL A 83 -7.03 8.21 -10.20
N SER A 84 -7.10 8.93 -11.33
CA SER A 84 -6.26 8.64 -12.50
C SER A 84 -4.76 8.81 -12.20
N GLU A 85 -4.37 9.87 -11.49
CA GLU A 85 -2.98 10.10 -11.08
C GLU A 85 -2.47 8.94 -10.20
N LEU A 86 -3.31 8.45 -9.29
CA LEU A 86 -2.99 7.28 -8.46
C LEU A 86 -2.87 6.01 -9.30
N GLU A 87 -3.79 5.74 -10.22
CA GLU A 87 -3.74 4.56 -11.10
C GLU A 87 -2.49 4.58 -12.00
N ASP A 88 -2.12 5.74 -12.53
CA ASP A 88 -0.89 5.93 -13.32
C ASP A 88 0.37 5.69 -12.46
N ALA A 89 0.36 6.19 -11.23
CA ALA A 89 1.43 5.96 -10.25
C ALA A 89 1.58 4.48 -9.89
N LEU A 90 0.48 3.75 -9.75
CA LEU A 90 0.45 2.31 -9.50
C LEU A 90 1.01 1.53 -10.70
N ALA A 91 0.59 1.87 -11.92
CA ALA A 91 1.09 1.25 -13.14
C ALA A 91 2.60 1.46 -13.31
N GLN A 92 3.08 2.68 -13.05
CA GLN A 92 4.52 2.98 -13.08
C GLN A 92 5.31 2.15 -12.07
N ASP A 93 4.72 1.87 -10.90
CA ASP A 93 5.32 1.07 -9.85
C ASP A 93 5.02 -0.43 -9.99
N SER A 94 4.55 -0.88 -11.17
CA SER A 94 4.26 -2.30 -11.48
C SER A 94 3.29 -2.96 -10.49
N TYR A 95 2.28 -2.23 -10.05
CA TYR A 95 1.13 -2.80 -9.34
C TYR A 95 0.15 -3.41 -10.35
N GLU A 96 -0.35 -4.60 -10.04
CA GLU A 96 -1.38 -5.30 -10.80
C GLU A 96 -2.68 -5.35 -10.01
N SER A 97 -3.82 -5.19 -10.69
CA SER A 97 -5.14 -5.34 -10.06
C SER A 97 -5.42 -6.81 -9.78
N LEU A 98 -5.65 -7.14 -8.52
CA LEU A 98 -6.00 -8.49 -8.06
C LEU A 98 -7.53 -8.66 -7.97
N LEU A 99 -8.21 -7.64 -7.44
CA LEU A 99 -9.64 -7.68 -7.17
C LEU A 99 -10.24 -6.29 -7.34
N GLN A 100 -11.43 -6.24 -7.93
CA GLN A 100 -12.27 -5.04 -7.96
C GLN A 100 -13.68 -5.40 -7.49
N VAL A 101 -14.17 -4.67 -6.50
CA VAL A 101 -15.53 -4.76 -5.97
C VAL A 101 -16.19 -3.40 -6.10
N LYS A 102 -17.45 -3.39 -6.53
CA LYS A 102 -18.26 -2.17 -6.61
C LYS A 102 -19.56 -2.41 -5.87
N ASP A 103 -19.86 -1.57 -4.88
CA ASP A 103 -21.11 -1.61 -4.13
C ASP A 103 -21.60 -0.20 -3.83
N LYS A 104 -22.87 0.08 -4.13
CA LYS A 104 -23.60 1.32 -3.74
C LYS A 104 -22.84 2.66 -3.88
N GLY A 105 -22.02 2.81 -4.93
CA GLY A 105 -21.26 4.05 -5.18
C GLY A 105 -19.83 4.04 -4.64
N GLU A 106 -19.44 3.00 -3.91
CA GLU A 106 -18.08 2.74 -3.49
C GLU A 106 -17.41 1.74 -4.44
N ARG A 107 -16.15 1.98 -4.74
CA ARG A 107 -15.29 1.08 -5.50
C ARG A 107 -14.08 0.72 -4.65
N VAL A 108 -13.93 -0.57 -4.37
CA VAL A 108 -12.78 -1.12 -3.67
C VAL A 108 -11.93 -1.89 -4.68
N ASN A 109 -10.71 -1.44 -4.90
CA ASN A 109 -9.72 -2.13 -5.72
C ASN A 109 -8.56 -2.60 -4.83
N ILE A 110 -8.15 -3.86 -5.02
CA ILE A 110 -6.96 -4.42 -4.37
C ILE A 110 -5.90 -4.63 -5.44
N TYR A 111 -4.73 -4.05 -5.22
CA TYR A 111 -3.57 -4.17 -6.07
C TYR A 111 -2.43 -4.90 -5.35
N ILE A 112 -1.60 -5.60 -6.12
CA ILE A 112 -0.39 -6.27 -5.67
C ILE A 112 0.81 -5.82 -6.48
N ASN A 113 1.95 -5.64 -5.83
CA ASN A 113 3.26 -5.61 -6.49
C ASN A 113 4.01 -6.87 -6.05
N GLN A 114 4.41 -7.71 -7.00
CA GLN A 114 5.03 -9.00 -6.72
C GLN A 114 6.20 -9.30 -7.68
N ASP A 115 7.13 -10.12 -7.21
CA ASP A 115 8.17 -10.75 -8.03
C ASP A 115 8.13 -12.27 -7.80
N GLY A 116 7.80 -13.00 -8.86
CA GLY A 116 7.45 -14.41 -8.78
C GLY A 116 6.29 -14.65 -7.79
N ASP A 117 6.54 -15.48 -6.78
CA ASP A 117 5.58 -15.80 -5.72
C ASP A 117 5.63 -14.80 -4.54
N ARG A 118 6.60 -13.87 -4.49
CA ARG A 118 6.74 -12.94 -3.37
C ARG A 118 5.91 -11.69 -3.61
N ILE A 119 4.94 -11.44 -2.74
CA ILE A 119 4.18 -10.19 -2.71
C ILE A 119 4.98 -9.17 -1.91
N HIS A 120 5.48 -8.14 -2.58
CA HIS A 120 6.23 -7.07 -1.95
C HIS A 120 5.33 -6.05 -1.31
N ASP A 121 4.30 -5.60 -2.02
CA ASP A 121 3.32 -4.63 -1.54
C ASP A 121 1.89 -5.06 -1.88
N LEU A 122 0.98 -4.79 -0.96
CA LEU A 122 -0.47 -4.85 -1.13
C LEU A 122 -1.00 -3.43 -1.02
N LEU A 123 -1.94 -3.06 -1.88
CA LEU A 123 -2.60 -1.76 -1.81
C LEU A 123 -4.10 -1.92 -1.97
N ILE A 124 -4.86 -1.33 -1.04
CA ILE A 124 -6.31 -1.23 -1.12
C ILE A 124 -6.65 0.22 -1.43
N MET A 125 -7.38 0.44 -2.52
CA MET A 125 -7.94 1.72 -2.90
C MET A 125 -9.45 1.66 -2.71
N ILE A 126 -9.99 2.57 -1.91
CA ILE A 126 -11.42 2.74 -1.67
C ILE A 126 -11.79 4.13 -2.22
N ASP A 127 -12.49 4.15 -3.35
CA ASP A 127 -13.01 5.33 -4.02
C ASP A 127 -14.52 5.42 -3.72
N SER A 128 -14.92 6.32 -2.81
CA SER A 128 -16.31 6.56 -2.40
C SER A 128 -16.69 8.01 -2.67
N ASP A 129 -17.97 8.38 -2.78
CA ASP A 129 -18.38 9.75 -3.14
C ASP A 129 -17.77 10.88 -2.28
N ARG A 130 -17.40 10.60 -1.02
CA ARG A 130 -16.85 11.60 -0.09
C ARG A 130 -15.32 11.66 -0.06
N GLU A 131 -14.66 10.55 -0.32
CA GLU A 131 -13.22 10.42 -0.05
C GLU A 131 -12.54 9.40 -0.97
N LEU A 132 -11.21 9.45 -0.97
CA LEU A 132 -10.35 8.42 -1.51
C LEU A 132 -9.45 7.93 -0.38
N VAL A 133 -9.58 6.65 -0.01
CA VAL A 133 -8.74 6.00 1.00
C VAL A 133 -7.80 5.03 0.31
N VAL A 134 -6.52 5.14 0.62
CA VAL A 134 -5.45 4.27 0.13
C VAL A 134 -4.75 3.65 1.33
N VAL A 135 -4.84 2.33 1.43
CA VAL A 135 -4.13 1.54 2.44
C VAL A 135 -3.04 0.74 1.74
N GLN A 136 -1.78 1.12 1.98
CA GLN A 136 -0.61 0.42 1.44
C GLN A 136 0.07 -0.39 2.55
N ALA A 137 0.22 -1.69 2.32
CA ALA A 137 0.93 -2.59 3.20
C ALA A 137 2.17 -3.14 2.49
N ARG A 138 3.36 -2.80 3.00
CA ARG A 138 4.60 -3.46 2.59
C ARG A 138 4.74 -4.78 3.30
N THR A 139 5.02 -5.86 2.59
CA THR A 139 5.00 -7.21 3.15
C THR A 139 6.23 -8.05 2.78
N LYS A 140 6.20 -9.30 3.22
CA LYS A 140 7.14 -10.38 2.88
C LYS A 140 6.39 -11.72 2.79
N ILE A 141 5.13 -11.69 2.33
CA ILE A 141 4.32 -12.90 2.18
C ILE A 141 4.49 -13.48 0.78
N THR A 142 4.16 -14.76 0.66
CA THR A 142 3.94 -15.39 -0.64
C THR A 142 2.47 -15.36 -1.05
N PHE A 143 2.17 -15.63 -2.32
CA PHE A 143 0.79 -15.75 -2.79
C PHE A 143 0.05 -16.89 -2.08
N ASP A 144 0.74 -18.01 -1.83
CA ASP A 144 0.21 -19.13 -1.05
C ASP A 144 -0.10 -18.75 0.41
N GLN A 145 0.73 -17.89 1.02
CA GLN A 145 0.46 -17.39 2.38
C GLN A 145 -0.73 -16.45 2.40
N LEU A 146 -0.85 -15.56 1.41
CA LEU A 146 -2.02 -14.70 1.26
C LEU A 146 -3.30 -15.54 1.09
N THR A 147 -3.27 -16.55 0.22
CA THR A 147 -4.42 -17.44 -0.02
C THR A 147 -4.83 -18.19 1.25
N ARG A 148 -3.86 -18.71 2.01
CA ARG A 148 -4.14 -19.34 3.32
C ARG A 148 -4.79 -18.36 4.30
N MET A 149 -4.24 -17.16 4.44
CA MET A 149 -4.84 -16.13 5.30
C MET A 149 -6.28 -15.84 4.89
N LEU A 150 -6.56 -15.65 3.60
CA LEU A 150 -7.91 -15.39 3.10
C LEU A 150 -8.88 -16.57 3.37
N ASN A 151 -8.42 -17.81 3.24
CA ASN A 151 -9.22 -19.00 3.50
C ASN A 151 -9.51 -19.20 4.99
N ASP A 152 -8.54 -18.91 5.86
CA ASP A 152 -8.73 -18.93 7.31
C ASP A 152 -9.80 -17.91 7.73
N TYR A 153 -9.79 -16.71 7.13
CA TYR A 153 -10.83 -15.68 7.34
C TYR A 153 -12.22 -16.11 6.84
N GLN A 154 -12.32 -16.81 5.71
CA GLN A 154 -13.60 -17.30 5.18
C GLN A 154 -14.17 -18.47 5.98
N SER A 155 -13.32 -19.30 6.56
CA SER A 155 -13.76 -20.46 7.34
C SER A 155 -14.41 -20.04 8.66
N ASP A 156 -14.01 -18.88 9.21
CA ASP A 156 -14.61 -18.29 10.40
C ASP A 156 -15.91 -17.51 10.10
N LYS A 157 -16.06 -16.97 8.88
CA LYS A 157 -17.31 -16.33 8.41
C LYS A 157 -17.95 -17.07 7.26
N LYS A 158 -18.91 -17.96 7.57
CA LYS A 158 -19.82 -18.57 6.58
C LYS A 158 -20.40 -17.50 5.63
N GLY A 159 -19.88 -17.47 4.40
CA GLY A 159 -20.50 -16.85 3.22
C GLY A 159 -20.05 -15.44 2.88
N SER A 160 -18.99 -15.30 2.06
CA SER A 160 -18.78 -14.09 1.24
C SER A 160 -17.78 -14.31 0.08
N GLY A 161 -18.32 -14.38 -1.14
CA GLY A 161 -17.81 -13.72 -2.35
C GLY A 161 -16.49 -14.11 -3.03
N LEU A 162 -15.39 -14.36 -2.31
CA LEU A 162 -14.05 -14.32 -2.94
C LEU A 162 -13.57 -15.67 -3.51
N ALA A 163 -14.23 -16.79 -3.14
CA ALA A 163 -13.91 -18.12 -3.67
C ALA A 163 -14.02 -18.23 -5.20
N ARG A 164 -14.74 -17.31 -5.85
CA ARG A 164 -14.91 -17.31 -7.32
C ARG A 164 -13.73 -16.67 -8.07
N VAL A 165 -12.93 -15.83 -7.42
CA VAL A 165 -11.87 -15.05 -8.09
C VAL A 165 -10.57 -15.85 -8.24
N ILE A 166 -10.29 -16.76 -7.30
CA ILE A 166 -9.07 -17.59 -7.30
C ILE A 166 -9.14 -18.74 -8.32
N SER A 167 -10.32 -18.99 -8.91
CA SER A 167 -10.55 -20.03 -9.93
C SER A 167 -10.11 -19.65 -11.36
N PHE A 168 -9.56 -18.44 -11.58
CA PHE A 168 -9.27 -17.93 -12.93
C PHE A 168 -7.80 -18.08 -13.40
N LYS A 169 -6.93 -18.72 -12.62
CA LYS A 169 -5.54 -19.03 -13.03
C LYS A 169 -5.16 -20.51 -12.84
N GLY A 170 -6.12 -21.40 -13.09
CA GLY A 170 -5.88 -22.83 -13.34
C GLY A 170 -5.84 -23.13 -14.82
#